data_AF-X0TP13-F1
#
_entry.id   AF-X0TP13-F1
#
_cell.length_a   1.000
_cell.length_b   1.000
_cell.length_c   1.000
_cell.angle_alpha   90.00
_cell.angle_beta   90.00
_cell.angle_gamma   90.00
#
_symmetry.space_group_name_H-M   'P 1'
#
loop_
_entity.id
_entity.type
_entity.pdbx_description
1 polymer ?
#
loop_
_entity_poly.entity_id
_entity_poly.type
_entity_poly.pdbx_seq_one_letter_code
_entity_poly.pdbx_strand_id
1 'polypeptide(L)'
;MDETIANQPREEIKAEVINLSGGIIDTVESERVYITQGGANRIVASEVELLQGGAATIHGETVHVERGVAIAVRGGEVSLEDSNAGAVVADGTSMTGSRVGVVVAGQVEMENSSTVILLARDVHGSVETVLDTRGALLAGLVSGICVGLVLSVFKMLSRRS
;
A
#
# COMPACT_ATOMS: atom_id res chain seq x y z
N MET A 1 -49.81 35.78 -10.41
CA MET A 1 -48.62 35.20 -11.05
C MET A 1 -47.42 35.98 -10.58
N ASP A 2 -46.74 35.47 -9.55
CA ASP A 2 -45.30 35.65 -9.38
C ASP A 2 -44.84 34.56 -8.41
N GLU A 3 -44.33 33.45 -8.96
CA GLU A 3 -43.72 32.36 -8.19
C GLU A 3 -42.30 32.77 -7.85
N THR A 4 -42.12 33.41 -6.70
CA THR A 4 -40.78 33.59 -6.12
C THR A 4 -40.35 32.26 -5.50
N ILE A 5 -39.72 31.40 -6.31
CA ILE A 5 -38.98 30.24 -5.82
C ILE A 5 -37.83 30.79 -4.96
N ALA A 6 -38.08 30.87 -3.65
CA ALA A 6 -37.06 31.17 -2.67
C ALA A 6 -35.96 30.12 -2.81
N ASN A 7 -34.78 30.60 -3.19
CA ASN A 7 -33.52 29.89 -3.24
C ASN A 7 -33.26 29.24 -1.87
N GLN A 8 -33.72 28.00 -1.68
CA GLN A 8 -33.36 27.17 -0.54
C GLN A 8 -31.84 26.97 -0.62
N PRO A 9 -31.06 27.36 0.40
CA PRO A 9 -29.65 27.01 0.43
C PRO A 9 -29.59 25.48 0.35
N ARG A 10 -28.95 24.96 -0.71
CA ARG A 10 -28.66 23.54 -0.82
C ARG A 10 -27.86 23.17 0.42
N GLU A 11 -28.51 22.48 1.35
CA GLU A 11 -27.86 21.85 2.48
C GLU A 11 -26.84 20.88 1.89
N GLU A 12 -25.57 21.28 1.94
CA GLU A 12 -24.45 20.42 1.63
C GLU A 12 -24.52 19.26 2.63
N ILE A 13 -25.02 18.11 2.16
CA ILE A 13 -25.13 16.92 2.99
C ILE A 13 -23.72 16.48 3.32
N LYS A 14 -23.21 16.96 4.46
CA LYS A 14 -22.03 16.39 5.11
C LYS A 14 -22.43 15.03 5.63
N ALA A 15 -22.31 14.03 4.76
CA ALA A 15 -22.39 12.65 5.20
C ALA A 15 -21.23 12.43 6.17
N GLU A 16 -21.57 12.13 7.42
CA GLU A 16 -20.59 11.69 8.41
C GLU A 16 -20.15 10.24 8.12
N VAL A 17 -21.05 9.45 7.52
CA VAL A 17 -20.81 8.06 7.14
C VAL A 17 -21.48 7.76 5.80
N ILE A 18 -20.72 7.17 4.87
CA ILE A 18 -21.27 6.61 3.63
C ILE A 18 -21.14 5.09 3.70
N ASN A 19 -22.25 4.39 3.47
CA ASN A 19 -22.28 2.94 3.29
C ASN A 19 -22.66 2.64 1.85
N LEU A 20 -21.73 2.06 1.09
CA LEU A 20 -22.00 1.55 -0.25
C LEU A 20 -22.10 0.03 -0.19
N SER A 21 -23.23 -0.50 -0.64
CA SER A 21 -23.44 -1.95 -0.79
C SER A 21 -23.83 -2.22 -2.24
N GLY A 22 -22.87 -2.64 -3.06
CA GLY A 22 -23.08 -2.83 -4.49
C GLY A 22 -22.94 -1.56 -5.34
N GLY A 23 -22.66 -1.75 -6.63
CA GLY A 23 -22.53 -0.66 -7.60
C GLY A 23 -21.16 0.01 -7.61
N ILE A 24 -21.00 0.97 -8.53
CA ILE A 24 -19.79 1.78 -8.67
C ILE A 24 -20.21 3.25 -8.59
N ILE A 25 -19.59 3.99 -7.68
CA ILE A 25 -19.76 5.45 -7.56
C ILE A 25 -18.54 6.12 -8.19
N ASP A 26 -18.73 7.31 -8.76
CA ASP A 26 -17.59 8.07 -9.26
C ASP A 26 -16.75 8.62 -8.09
N THR A 27 -17.26 9.60 -7.34
CA THR A 27 -16.56 10.21 -6.21
C THR A 27 -17.35 10.06 -4.91
N VAL A 28 -16.66 9.70 -3.84
CA VAL A 28 -17.18 9.57 -2.47
C VAL A 28 -16.33 10.47 -1.56
N GLU A 29 -16.97 11.43 -0.89
CA GLU A 29 -16.32 12.34 0.06
C GLU A 29 -17.15 12.37 1.36
N SER A 30 -16.51 12.01 2.47
CA SER A 30 -17.17 11.83 3.78
C SER A 30 -16.11 11.79 4.88
N GLU A 31 -16.49 11.89 6.14
CA GLU A 31 -15.57 11.63 7.25
C GLU A 31 -15.19 10.14 7.32
N ARG A 32 -16.19 9.26 7.21
CA ARG A 32 -16.01 7.81 7.16
C ARG A 32 -16.69 7.19 5.95
N VAL A 33 -16.03 6.25 5.30
CA VAL A 33 -16.54 5.54 4.12
C VAL A 33 -16.39 4.04 4.32
N TYR A 34 -17.52 3.34 4.21
CA TYR A 34 -17.59 1.89 4.25
C TYR A 34 -18.17 1.40 2.92
N ILE A 35 -17.40 0.60 2.19
CA ILE A 35 -17.84 -0.01 0.93
C ILE A 35 -17.77 -1.51 1.08
N THR A 36 -18.90 -2.18 0.89
CA THR A 36 -18.99 -3.64 0.83
C THR A 36 -19.47 -4.07 -0.54
N GLN A 37 -18.79 -5.01 -1.19
CA GLN A 37 -19.20 -5.57 -2.49
C GLN A 37 -19.49 -4.50 -3.57
N GLY A 38 -18.74 -3.40 -3.56
CA GLY A 38 -18.94 -2.27 -4.46
C GLY A 38 -17.64 -1.58 -4.81
N GLY A 39 -17.71 -0.40 -5.41
CA GLY A 39 -16.51 0.36 -5.68
C GLY A 39 -16.71 1.84 -5.90
N ALA A 40 -15.59 2.56 -5.91
CA ALA A 40 -15.56 3.98 -6.18
C ALA A 40 -14.39 4.34 -7.09
N ASN A 41 -14.54 5.31 -7.98
CA ASN A 41 -13.38 5.82 -8.70
C ASN A 41 -12.45 6.59 -7.74
N ARG A 42 -13.03 7.45 -6.90
CA ARG A 42 -12.29 8.26 -5.93
C ARG A 42 -12.95 8.25 -4.57
N ILE A 43 -12.19 7.90 -3.55
CA ILE A 43 -12.59 7.98 -2.14
C ILE A 43 -11.70 9.00 -1.44
N VAL A 44 -12.33 9.98 -0.77
CA VAL A 44 -11.66 10.95 0.10
C VAL A 44 -12.36 10.92 1.45
N ALA A 45 -11.69 10.40 2.46
CA ALA A 45 -12.26 10.33 3.82
C ALA A 45 -11.18 10.26 4.89
N SER A 46 -11.52 10.55 6.14
CA SER A 46 -10.57 10.31 7.25
C SER A 46 -10.37 8.81 7.47
N GLU A 47 -11.45 8.04 7.40
CA GLU A 47 -11.44 6.58 7.55
C GLU A 47 -12.10 5.91 6.35
N VAL A 48 -11.43 4.92 5.78
CA VAL A 48 -11.94 4.14 4.64
C VAL A 48 -11.85 2.66 4.97
N GLU A 49 -12.98 1.97 4.88
CA GLU A 49 -13.07 0.51 4.91
C GLU A 49 -13.62 0.00 3.58
N LEU A 50 -12.81 -0.75 2.85
CA LEU A 50 -13.16 -1.35 1.57
C LEU A 50 -13.16 -2.88 1.71
N LEU A 51 -14.34 -3.49 1.81
CA LEU A 51 -14.52 -4.93 1.95
C LEU A 51 -15.07 -5.53 0.66
N GLN A 52 -14.33 -6.48 0.06
CA GLN A 52 -14.73 -7.16 -1.18
C GLN A 52 -15.07 -6.15 -2.29
N GLY A 53 -14.30 -5.07 -2.39
CA GLY A 53 -14.58 -3.93 -3.24
C GLY A 53 -13.40 -3.47 -4.08
N GLY A 54 -13.63 -2.42 -4.87
CA GLY A 54 -12.62 -1.83 -5.73
C GLY A 54 -12.56 -0.32 -5.63
N ALA A 55 -11.37 0.26 -5.65
CA ALA A 55 -11.21 1.70 -5.81
C ALA A 55 -10.08 2.07 -6.78
N ALA A 56 -10.27 3.10 -7.60
CA ALA A 56 -9.13 3.59 -8.38
C ALA A 56 -8.20 4.42 -7.49
N THR A 57 -8.74 5.37 -6.73
CA THR A 57 -7.94 6.20 -5.82
C THR A 57 -8.58 6.26 -4.44
N ILE A 58 -7.76 6.05 -3.41
CA ILE A 58 -8.16 6.19 -2.01
C ILE A 58 -7.23 7.20 -1.35
N HIS A 59 -7.81 8.21 -0.71
CA HIS A 59 -7.10 9.15 0.13
C HIS A 59 -7.76 9.21 1.51
N GLY A 60 -7.01 8.88 2.55
CA GLY A 60 -7.50 9.03 3.92
C GLY A 60 -6.46 8.86 5.00
N GLU A 61 -6.79 9.16 6.25
CA GLU A 61 -5.85 9.01 7.37
C GLU A 61 -5.64 7.52 7.69
N THR A 62 -6.75 6.79 7.82
CA THR A 62 -6.76 5.34 8.02
C THR A 62 -7.47 4.68 6.86
N VAL A 63 -6.78 3.75 6.19
CA VAL A 63 -7.35 2.99 5.07
C VAL A 63 -7.21 1.51 5.34
N HIS A 64 -8.32 0.79 5.36
CA HIS A 64 -8.37 -0.66 5.47
C HIS A 64 -9.02 -1.25 4.21
N VAL A 65 -8.30 -2.14 3.53
CA VAL A 65 -8.77 -2.85 2.34
C VAL A 65 -8.68 -4.35 2.59
N GLU A 66 -9.82 -5.02 2.58
CA GLU A 66 -9.94 -6.45 2.81
C GLU A 66 -10.56 -7.14 1.59
N ARG A 67 -9.87 -8.14 1.05
CA ARG A 67 -10.26 -8.87 -0.17
C ARG A 67 -10.64 -7.93 -1.32
N GLY A 68 -9.89 -6.84 -1.48
CA GLY A 68 -10.20 -5.75 -2.41
C GLY A 68 -9.10 -5.47 -3.44
N VAL A 69 -9.40 -4.53 -4.34
CA VAL A 69 -8.45 -4.03 -5.33
C VAL A 69 -8.40 -2.51 -5.30
N ALA A 70 -7.20 -1.94 -5.17
CA ALA A 70 -6.99 -0.49 -5.25
C ALA A 70 -5.92 -0.13 -6.29
N ILE A 71 -6.12 0.90 -7.12
CA ILE A 71 -5.04 1.31 -8.06
C ILE A 71 -4.00 2.16 -7.33
N ALA A 72 -4.44 3.19 -6.60
CA ALA A 72 -3.56 4.04 -5.81
C ALA A 72 -4.18 4.31 -4.43
N VAL A 73 -3.41 4.08 -3.38
CA VAL A 73 -3.79 4.34 -1.99
C VAL A 73 -2.80 5.32 -1.39
N ARG A 74 -3.33 6.36 -0.74
CA ARG A 74 -2.54 7.30 0.05
C ARG A 74 -3.17 7.46 1.43
N GLY A 75 -2.40 7.22 2.49
CA GLY A 75 -2.87 7.54 3.82
C GLY A 75 -1.82 7.64 4.90
N GLY A 76 -2.24 7.89 6.14
CA GLY A 76 -1.35 7.84 7.30
C GLY A 76 -1.02 6.38 7.62
N GLU A 77 -2.06 5.59 7.89
CA GLU A 77 -1.97 4.15 8.14
C GLU A 77 -2.78 3.39 7.07
N VAL A 78 -2.15 2.41 6.43
CA VAL A 78 -2.77 1.61 5.36
C VAL A 78 -2.66 0.13 5.69
N SER A 79 -3.80 -0.54 5.85
CA SER A 79 -3.89 -1.98 6.09
C SER A 79 -4.47 -2.67 4.85
N LEU A 80 -3.72 -3.63 4.30
CA LEU A 80 -4.13 -4.47 3.18
C LEU A 80 -4.20 -5.93 3.62
N GLU A 81 -5.38 -6.54 3.54
CA GLU A 81 -5.60 -7.95 3.88
C GLU A 81 -6.18 -8.70 2.68
N ASP A 82 -5.50 -9.76 2.22
CA ASP A 82 -5.84 -10.55 1.04
C ASP A 82 -6.18 -9.69 -0.20
N SER A 83 -5.48 -8.57 -0.36
CA SER A 83 -5.82 -7.50 -1.28
C SER A 83 -4.74 -7.22 -2.31
N ASN A 84 -5.11 -6.54 -3.39
CA ASN A 84 -4.18 -6.14 -4.43
C ASN A 84 -4.15 -4.61 -4.55
N ALA A 85 -2.96 -4.01 -4.58
CA ALA A 85 -2.83 -2.59 -4.85
C ALA A 85 -1.82 -2.27 -5.96
N GLY A 86 -2.07 -1.23 -6.75
CA GLY A 86 -1.12 -0.74 -7.74
C GLY A 86 0.03 -0.01 -7.08
N ALA A 87 -0.29 1.05 -6.33
CA ALA A 87 0.64 1.85 -5.57
C ALA A 87 0.09 2.23 -4.19
N VAL A 88 0.94 2.18 -3.17
CA VAL A 88 0.63 2.59 -1.80
C VAL A 88 1.66 3.61 -1.34
N VAL A 89 1.18 4.74 -0.82
CA VAL A 89 2.01 5.76 -0.17
C VAL A 89 1.46 6.01 1.22
N ALA A 90 2.23 5.71 2.26
CA ALA A 90 1.76 5.93 3.62
C ALA A 90 2.86 6.22 4.65
N ASP A 91 2.49 6.62 5.86
CA ASP A 91 3.45 6.70 6.97
C ASP A 91 3.68 5.31 7.58
N GLY A 92 2.59 4.56 7.79
CA GLY A 92 2.56 3.15 8.19
C GLY A 92 1.79 2.32 7.17
N THR A 93 2.25 1.09 6.92
CA THR A 93 1.54 0.14 6.06
C THR A 93 1.64 -1.27 6.61
N SER A 94 0.52 -1.94 6.84
CA SER A 94 0.46 -3.38 7.13
C SER A 94 -0.10 -4.15 5.93
N MET A 95 0.52 -5.27 5.60
CA MET A 95 0.16 -6.10 4.44
C MET A 95 0.14 -7.57 4.83
N THR A 96 -1.03 -8.19 4.76
CA THR A 96 -1.22 -9.63 4.99
C THR A 96 -1.85 -10.28 3.78
N GLY A 97 -1.25 -11.35 3.24
CA GLY A 97 -1.79 -12.06 2.06
C GLY A 97 -1.89 -11.21 0.78
N SER A 98 -1.21 -10.06 0.73
CA SER A 98 -1.48 -9.00 -0.23
C SER A 98 -0.38 -8.82 -1.28
N ARG A 99 -0.74 -8.29 -2.45
CA ARG A 99 0.20 -8.02 -3.55
C ARG A 99 0.14 -6.56 -3.96
N VAL A 100 1.28 -5.87 -3.92
CA VAL A 100 1.33 -4.45 -4.27
C VAL A 100 2.40 -4.19 -5.33
N GLY A 101 2.09 -3.37 -6.33
CA GLY A 101 3.09 -2.97 -7.32
C GLY A 101 4.21 -2.16 -6.66
N VAL A 102 3.86 -0.97 -6.16
CA VAL A 102 4.82 -0.04 -5.54
C VAL A 102 4.37 0.34 -4.14
N VAL A 103 5.27 0.22 -3.16
CA VAL A 103 5.03 0.68 -1.79
C VAL A 103 6.09 1.73 -1.44
N VAL A 104 5.63 2.88 -0.96
CA VAL A 104 6.46 3.92 -0.37
C VAL A 104 5.91 4.22 1.01
N ALA A 105 6.60 3.79 2.07
CA ALA A 105 6.13 4.06 3.42
C ALA A 105 7.23 4.31 4.46
N GLY A 106 6.89 4.96 5.57
CA GLY A 106 7.82 5.08 6.69
C GLY A 106 8.09 3.71 7.31
N GLN A 107 7.02 3.04 7.74
CA GLN A 107 7.06 1.73 8.36
C GLN A 107 6.20 0.74 7.56
N VAL A 108 6.72 -0.45 7.33
CA VAL A 108 6.00 -1.51 6.62
C VAL A 108 5.99 -2.78 7.45
N GLU A 109 4.82 -3.33 7.72
CA GLU A 109 4.63 -4.66 8.26
C GLU A 109 4.13 -5.60 7.16
N MET A 110 4.79 -6.74 6.98
CA MET A 110 4.51 -7.63 5.86
C MET A 110 4.46 -9.10 6.29
N GLU A 111 3.32 -9.74 6.03
CA GLU A 111 3.07 -11.16 6.26
C GLU A 111 2.47 -11.82 5.01
N ASN A 112 3.10 -12.88 4.50
CA ASN A 112 2.66 -13.60 3.29
C ASN A 112 2.28 -12.68 2.11
N SER A 113 3.03 -11.58 1.96
CA SER A 113 2.72 -10.51 1.01
C SER A 113 3.94 -10.23 0.13
N SER A 114 3.71 -9.63 -1.03
CA SER A 114 4.78 -9.38 -2.01
C SER A 114 4.64 -8.02 -2.67
N THR A 115 5.79 -7.44 -3.04
CA THR A 115 5.86 -6.15 -3.72
C THR A 115 6.82 -6.18 -4.89
N VAL A 116 6.58 -5.36 -5.93
CA VAL A 116 7.55 -5.20 -7.04
C VAL A 116 8.63 -4.19 -6.65
N ILE A 117 8.22 -3.05 -6.08
CA ILE A 117 9.10 -2.01 -5.58
C ILE A 117 8.67 -1.66 -4.16
N LEU A 118 9.61 -1.72 -3.22
CA LEU A 118 9.41 -1.33 -1.83
C LEU A 118 10.47 -0.29 -1.44
N LEU A 119 10.00 0.91 -1.09
CA LEU A 119 10.81 1.96 -0.49
C LEU A 119 10.28 2.22 0.92
N ALA A 120 10.97 1.71 1.93
CA ALA A 120 10.58 1.90 3.32
C ALA A 120 11.76 2.27 4.22
N ARG A 121 11.49 3.03 5.30
CA ARG A 121 12.52 3.32 6.31
C ARG A 121 12.71 2.12 7.23
N ASP A 122 11.62 1.50 7.65
CA ASP A 122 11.60 0.36 8.57
C ASP A 122 10.67 -0.74 8.00
N VAL A 123 11.10 -2.00 8.06
CA VAL A 123 10.30 -3.16 7.60
C VAL A 123 10.30 -4.25 8.68
N HIS A 124 9.11 -4.68 9.09
CA HIS A 124 8.86 -5.71 10.10
C HIS A 124 7.96 -6.82 9.52
N GLY A 125 8.07 -8.05 10.03
CA GLY A 125 7.21 -9.17 9.63
C GLY A 125 7.97 -10.35 9.02
N SER A 126 7.28 -11.50 8.99
CA SER A 126 7.78 -12.77 8.47
C SER A 126 7.79 -12.73 6.94
N VAL A 127 8.77 -12.02 6.39
CA VAL A 127 9.11 -12.20 4.99
C VAL A 127 9.60 -13.64 4.87
N GLU A 128 8.99 -14.44 3.98
CA GLU A 128 9.67 -15.61 3.43
C GLU A 128 10.81 -15.07 2.53
N THR A 129 11.79 -14.43 3.16
CA THR A 129 12.96 -13.85 2.51
C THR A 129 13.95 -14.96 2.29
N VAL A 130 14.29 -15.17 1.03
CA VAL A 130 15.49 -15.92 0.64
C VAL A 130 16.76 -15.32 1.27
N LEU A 131 16.71 -14.08 1.78
CA LEU A 131 17.79 -13.37 2.48
C LEU A 131 17.24 -12.47 3.61
N ASP A 132 17.27 -12.94 4.86
CA ASP A 132 17.08 -12.10 6.06
C ASP A 132 18.31 -11.19 6.29
N THR A 133 18.24 -10.09 7.03
CA THR A 133 19.37 -9.17 7.32
C THR A 133 20.59 -9.91 7.89
N ARG A 134 20.34 -10.93 8.74
CA ARG A 134 21.39 -11.83 9.24
C ARG A 134 21.94 -12.74 8.13
N GLY A 135 21.08 -13.21 7.24
CA GLY A 135 21.44 -13.99 6.05
C GLY A 135 22.18 -13.19 4.98
N ALA A 136 21.84 -11.92 4.79
CA ALA A 136 22.46 -11.00 3.84
C ALA A 136 23.88 -10.62 4.27
N LEU A 137 24.09 -10.38 5.57
CA LEU A 137 25.42 -10.18 6.14
C LEU A 137 26.31 -11.41 5.96
N LEU A 138 25.78 -12.60 6.23
CA LEU A 138 26.53 -13.86 6.06
C LEU A 138 26.79 -14.17 4.58
N ALA A 139 25.81 -13.99 3.70
CA ALA A 139 25.97 -14.19 2.27
C ALA A 139 26.95 -13.19 1.65
N GLY A 140 26.91 -11.92 2.09
CA GLY A 140 27.88 -10.89 1.72
C GLY A 140 29.30 -11.24 2.17
N LEU A 141 29.45 -11.75 3.39
CA LEU A 141 30.75 -12.16 3.93
C LEU A 141 31.34 -13.37 3.18
N VAL A 142 30.52 -14.39 2.90
CA VAL A 142 30.94 -15.58 2.16
C VAL A 142 31.28 -15.25 0.70
N SER A 143 30.42 -14.50 0.02
CA SER A 143 30.68 -14.08 -1.37
C SER A 143 31.91 -13.16 -1.46
N GLY A 144 32.09 -12.25 -0.52
CA GLY A 144 33.26 -11.37 -0.44
C GLY A 144 34.58 -12.12 -0.26
N ILE A 145 34.61 -13.16 0.60
CA ILE A 145 35.81 -14.00 0.78
C ILE A 145 36.12 -14.77 -0.50
N CYS A 146 35.12 -15.41 -1.12
CA CYS A 146 35.32 -16.18 -2.35
C CYS A 146 35.86 -15.30 -3.48
N VAL A 147 35.21 -14.15 -3.74
CA VAL A 147 35.65 -13.21 -4.77
C VAL A 147 37.01 -12.61 -4.43
N GLY A 148 37.23 -12.24 -3.17
CA GLY A 148 38.50 -11.71 -2.68
C GLY A 148 39.67 -12.67 -2.87
N LEU A 149 39.48 -13.96 -2.60
CA LEU A 149 40.50 -14.98 -2.80
C LEU A 149 40.79 -15.21 -4.28
N VAL A 150 39.76 -15.29 -5.12
CA VAL A 150 39.92 -15.43 -6.58
C VAL A 150 40.69 -14.24 -7.14
N LEU A 151 40.32 -13.02 -6.78
CA LEU A 151 41.01 -11.80 -7.20
C LEU A 151 42.44 -11.73 -6.66
N SER A 152 42.69 -12.19 -5.44
CA SER A 152 44.03 -12.21 -4.85
C SER A 152 44.97 -13.18 -5.60
N VAL A 153 44.48 -14.39 -5.91
CA VAL A 153 45.23 -15.37 -6.71
C VAL A 153 45.45 -14.86 -8.13
N PHE A 154 44.42 -14.31 -8.76
CA PHE A 154 44.52 -13.69 -10.09
C PHE A 154 45.53 -12.53 -10.11
N LYS A 155 45.52 -11.69 -9.08
CA LYS A 155 46.48 -10.58 -8.89
C LYS A 155 47.90 -11.07 -8.66
N MET A 156 48.08 -12.18 -7.96
CA MET A 156 49.40 -12.77 -7.71
C MET A 156 49.98 -13.43 -8.97
N LEU A 157 49.13 -14.06 -9.80
CA LEU A 157 49.52 -14.62 -11.09
C LEU A 157 49.84 -13.53 -12.13
N SER A 158 49.02 -12.47 -12.19
CA SER A 158 49.26 -11.32 -13.10
C SER A 158 50.43 -10.43 -12.70
N ARG A 159 50.94 -10.53 -11.47
CA ARG A 159 52.18 -9.85 -11.03
C ARG A 159 53.47 -10.60 -11.43
N ARG A 160 53.34 -11.83 -11.93
CA ARG A 160 54.48 -12.71 -12.22
C ARG A 160 54.71 -12.95 -13.71
N SER A 161 53.92 -12.31 -14.57
CA SER A 161 54.11 -12.20 -16.02
C SER A 161 54.41 -10.77 -16.42
#